data_AF-X6LIS1-F1
#
_entry.id   AF-X6LIS1-F1
#
_cell.length_a   1.000
_cell.length_b   1.000
_cell.length_c   1.000
_cell.angle_alpha   90.00
_cell.angle_beta   90.00
_cell.angle_gamma   90.00
#
_symmetry.space_group_name_H-M   'P 1'
#
loop_
_entity.id
_entity.type
_entity.pdbx_description
1 polymer ?
#
loop_
_entity_poly.entity_id
_entity_poly.type
_entity_poly.pdbx_seq_one_letter_code
_entity_poly.pdbx_strand_id
1 'polypeptide(L)' 'GLKIIRKCPNTYDPDAGLGDSYKSLGVAYEKIGNKSKAIENYKNAIFTFHGRFGATHKKTLSAIAKLKKIQEI' A
#
# COMPACT_ATOMS: atom_id res chain seq x y z
N GLY A 1 39.41 2.93 -14.82
CA GLY A 1 38.50 1.77 -14.76
C GLY A 1 37.45 2.02 -13.72
N LEU A 2 36.19 2.24 -14.13
CA LEU A 2 35.11 2.54 -13.20
C LEU A 2 34.38 1.23 -12.88
N LYS A 3 34.75 0.59 -11.77
CA LYS A 3 34.04 -0.57 -11.24
C LYS A 3 32.79 -0.04 -10.56
N ILE A 4 31.74 0.20 -11.35
CA ILE A 4 30.38 0.34 -10.81
C ILE A 4 30.00 -1.05 -10.32
N ILE A 5 30.36 -1.35 -9.08
CA ILE A 5 29.76 -2.46 -8.36
C ILE A 5 28.32 -2.03 -8.19
N ARG A 6 27.45 -2.46 -9.11
CA ARG A 6 26.01 -2.48 -8.92
C ARG A 6 25.78 -3.32 -7.68
N LYS A 7 25.82 -2.66 -6.52
CA LYS A 7 25.26 -3.18 -5.28
C LYS A 7 23.79 -3.31 -5.60
N CYS A 8 23.37 -4.50 -6.05
CA CYS A 8 21.96 -4.82 -6.23
C CYS A 8 21.31 -4.51 -4.89
N PRO A 9 20.57 -3.41 -4.76
CA PRO A 9 19.75 -3.31 -3.60
C PRO A 9 18.58 -4.22 -3.96
N ASN A 10 18.43 -5.29 -3.19
CA ASN A 10 17.15 -5.98 -3.04
C ASN A 10 16.16 -5.01 -2.35
N THR A 11 16.10 -3.75 -2.79
CA THR A 11 15.19 -2.74 -2.30
C THR A 11 13.92 -2.94 -3.07
N TYR A 12 12.97 -3.53 -2.37
CA TYR A 12 11.58 -3.18 -2.54
C TYR A 12 11.50 -1.64 -2.44
N ASP A 13 11.77 -0.93 -3.52
CA ASP A 13 11.52 0.50 -3.66
C ASP A 13 10.00 0.61 -3.74
N PRO A 14 9.31 1.00 -2.65
CA PRO A 14 7.87 1.04 -2.65
C PRO A 14 7.49 2.24 -3.52
N ASP A 15 7.22 1.99 -4.80
CA ASP A 15 6.76 3.04 -5.67
C ASP A 15 5.46 3.61 -5.09
N ALA A 16 5.37 4.93 -4.93
CA ALA A 16 4.20 5.56 -4.33
C ALA A 16 2.97 5.28 -5.19
N GLY A 17 3.14 5.14 -6.51
CA GLY A 17 2.10 4.75 -7.44
C GLY A 17 1.59 3.32 -7.19
N LEU A 18 2.45 2.41 -6.73
CA LEU A 18 2.02 1.07 -6.33
C LEU A 18 1.05 1.12 -5.14
N GLY A 19 1.34 1.96 -4.15
CA GLY A 19 0.45 2.15 -2.99
C GLY A 19 -0.92 2.73 -3.37
N ASP A 20 -0.94 3.71 -4.29
CA ASP A 20 -2.19 4.28 -4.82
C ASP A 20 -2.99 3.26 -5.66
N SER A 21 -2.30 2.38 -6.39
CA SER A 21 -2.92 1.30 -7.15
C SER A 21 -3.61 0.29 -6.23
N TYR A 22 -2.91 -0.18 -5.18
CA TYR A 22 -3.49 -1.07 -4.18
C TYR A 22 -4.69 -0.43 -3.47
N LYS A 23 -4.59 0.84 -3.09
CA LYS A 23 -5.73 1.56 -2.49
C LYS A 23 -6.94 1.58 -3.43
N SER A 24 -6.72 1.85 -4.72
CA SER A 24 -7.77 1.90 -5.73
C SER A 24 -8.43 0.53 -5.95
N LEU A 25 -7.64 -0.54 -5.99
CA LEU A 25 -8.15 -1.92 -6.02
C LEU A 25 -8.96 -2.25 -4.76
N GLY A 26 -8.49 -1.82 -3.58
CA GLY A 26 -9.24 -1.98 -2.32
C GLY A 26 -10.63 -1.36 -2.38
N VAL A 27 -10.73 -0.13 -2.93
CA VAL A 27 -12.02 0.54 -3.15
C VAL A 27 -12.88 -0.19 -4.19
N ALA A 28 -12.30 -0.68 -5.28
CA ALA A 28 -13.05 -1.44 -6.27
C ALA A 28 -13.60 -2.75 -5.68
N TYR A 29 -12.80 -3.49 -4.92
CA TYR A 29 -13.23 -4.71 -4.24
C TYR A 29 -14.28 -4.46 -3.16
N GLU A 30 -14.17 -3.36 -2.41
CA GLU A 30 -15.18 -2.90 -1.45
C GLU A 30 -16.54 -2.68 -2.16
N LYS A 31 -16.53 -2.01 -3.32
CA LYS A 31 -17.74 -1.71 -4.10
C LYS A 31 -18.44 -2.96 -4.65
N ILE A 32 -17.69 -3.99 -5.03
CA ILE A 32 -18.27 -5.26 -5.51
C ILE A 32 -18.57 -6.25 -4.37
N GLY A 33 -18.45 -5.84 -3.12
CA GLY A 33 -18.76 -6.66 -1.94
C GLY A 33 -17.68 -7.68 -1.56
N ASN A 34 -16.54 -7.71 -2.25
CA ASN A 34 -15.45 -8.64 -1.93
C ASN A 34 -14.55 -8.07 -0.82
N LYS A 35 -15.03 -8.16 0.43
CA LYS A 35 -14.31 -7.66 1.61
C LYS A 35 -12.92 -8.28 1.78
N SER A 36 -12.75 -9.58 1.49
CA SER A 36 -11.48 -10.28 1.65
C SER A 36 -10.38 -9.66 0.78
N LYS A 37 -10.64 -9.51 -0.53
CA LYS A 37 -9.70 -8.88 -1.45
C LYS A 37 -9.50 -7.39 -1.14
N ALA A 38 -10.55 -6.70 -0.67
CA ALA A 38 -10.42 -5.30 -0.26
C ALA A 38 -9.43 -5.15 0.91
N ILE A 39 -9.54 -5.99 1.94
CA ILE A 39 -8.63 -6.00 3.11
C ILE A 39 -7.18 -6.24 2.68
N GLU A 40 -6.94 -7.24 1.82
CA GLU A 40 -5.58 -7.55 1.32
C GLU A 40 -4.97 -6.33 0.61
N ASN A 41 -5.73 -5.71 -0.29
CA ASN A 41 -5.28 -4.55 -1.04
C ASN A 41 -5.04 -3.33 -0.14
N TYR A 42 -5.89 -3.05 0.84
CA TYR A 42 -5.64 -1.97 1.79
C TYR A 42 -4.42 -2.25 2.67
N LYS A 43 -4.17 -3.49 3.10
CA LYS A 43 -2.94 -3.84 3.84
C LYS A 43 -1.68 -3.60 3.02
N ASN A 44 -1.68 -3.99 1.74
CA ASN A 44 -0.56 -3.72 0.83
C ASN A 44 -0.34 -2.22 0.64
N ALA A 45 -1.41 -1.44 0.45
CA ALA A 45 -1.30 0.02 0.38
C ALA A 45 -0.71 0.63 1.67
N ILE A 46 -1.15 0.15 2.84
CA ILE A 46 -0.60 0.59 4.14
C ILE A 46 0.88 0.26 4.23
N PHE A 47 1.31 -0.95 3.86
CA PHE A 47 2.72 -1.35 3.89
C PHE A 47 3.59 -0.45 3.00
N THR A 48 3.16 -0.21 1.76
CA THR A 48 3.88 0.67 0.82
C THR A 48 3.94 2.12 1.33
N PHE A 49 2.81 2.68 1.78
CA PHE A 49 2.77 4.06 2.27
C PHE A 49 3.50 4.25 3.59
N HIS A 50 3.44 3.27 4.49
CA HIS A 50 4.15 3.30 5.75
C HIS A 50 5.67 3.26 5.51
N GLY A 51 6.15 2.36 4.67
CA GLY A 51 7.58 2.26 4.33
C GLY A 51 8.14 3.53 3.67
N ARG A 52 7.31 4.24 2.89
CA ARG A 52 7.75 5.43 2.14
C ARG A 52 7.54 6.76 2.88
N PHE A 53 6.40 6.92 3.55
CA PHE A 53 5.97 8.19 4.12
C PHE A 53 5.80 8.17 5.64
N GLY A 54 5.79 7.00 6.27
CA GLY A 54 5.53 6.85 7.69
C GLY A 54 4.05 6.59 8.04
N ALA A 55 3.80 6.18 9.29
CA ALA A 55 2.47 5.78 9.77
C ALA A 55 1.48 6.96 9.87
N THR A 56 1.98 8.16 10.14
CA THR A 56 1.18 9.38 10.36
C THR A 56 0.88 10.15 9.08
N HIS A 57 1.46 9.73 7.94
CA HIS A 57 1.21 10.39 6.67
C HIS A 57 -0.24 10.19 6.20
N LYS A 58 -0.81 11.24 5.58
CA LYS A 58 -2.21 11.27 5.12
C LYS A 58 -2.61 10.06 4.26
N LYS A 59 -1.71 9.58 3.38
CA LYS A 59 -1.98 8.40 2.54
C LYS A 59 -2.09 7.11 3.38
N THR A 60 -1.19 6.91 4.34
CA THR A 60 -1.20 5.77 5.26
C THR A 60 -2.45 5.79 6.12
N LEU A 61 -2.76 6.94 6.74
CA LEU A 61 -3.97 7.11 7.55
C LEU A 61 -5.26 6.87 6.75
N SER A 62 -5.32 7.35 5.50
CA SER A 62 -6.46 7.13 4.61
C SER A 62 -6.70 5.64 4.33
N ALA A 63 -5.64 4.87 4.10
CA ALA A 63 -5.75 3.42 3.87
C ALA A 63 -6.13 2.67 5.17
N ILE A 64 -5.58 3.07 6.32
CA ILE A 64 -5.95 2.52 7.63
C ILE A 64 -7.44 2.76 7.94
N ALA A 65 -7.95 3.98 7.69
CA ALA A 65 -9.35 4.30 7.92
C ALA A 65 -10.29 3.44 7.07
N LYS A 66 -9.92 3.18 5.81
CA LYS A 66 -10.67 2.28 4.93
C LYS A 66 -10.65 0.84 5.42
N LEU A 67 -9.49 0.34 5.86
CA LEU A 67 -9.36 -1.00 6.42
C LEU A 67 -10.22 -1.19 7.68
N LYS A 68 -10.16 -0.23 8.62
CA LYS A 68 -10.96 -0.24 9.85
C LYS A 68 -12.45 -0.30 9.54
N LYS A 69 -12.92 0.57 8.63
CA LYS A 69 -14.31 0.58 8.18
C LYS A 69 -14.79 -0.79 7.70
N ILE A 70 -13.96 -1.56 6.98
CA ILE A 70 -14.37 -2.89 6.49
C ILE A 70 -14.41 -3.94 7.60
N GLN A 71 -13.52 -3.82 8.60
CA GLN A 71 -13.47 -4.72 9.76
C GLN A 71 -14.58 -4.45 10.78
N GLU A 72 -15.13 -3.24 10.80
CA GLU A 72 -16.25 -2.84 11.65
C GLU A 72 -17.63 -3.25 11.06
N ILE A 73 -17.70 -3.82 9.85
CA ILE A 73 -18.94 -4.25 9.17
C ILE A 73 -19.09 -5.77 9.19
#